data_AF-I3J6Z3-F1
#
_entry.id   AF-I3J6Z3-F1
#
_cell.length_a   1.000
_cell.length_b   1.000
_cell.length_c   1.000
_cell.angle_alpha   90.00
_cell.angle_beta   90.00
_cell.angle_gamma   90.00
#
_symmetry.space_group_name_H-M   'P 1'
#
loop_
_entity.id
_entity.type
_entity.pdbx_description
1 polymer ?
#
loop_
_entity_poly.entity_id
_entity_poly.type
_entity_poly.pdbx_seq_one_letter_code
_entity_poly.pdbx_strand_id
1 'polypeptide(L)'
;MTPELTKDIVCFCFVFVSEFSKGSFVPRLLIFVLKCILFFILHDTVINYIYRKDCDYCECPHAPHFGTIFSPYASGPVHAAMIFTAEQVTCVCEVLLQSGCIDRLASFLRTLPPASSSSCPGELESVLKAKAAVAFHQGRFSDLYTLLEGFPFSPRSHPLLQQLWLQAHYIEAERQRGRPLGAVGKYRVRRKFPLPNTIWDGEETSYCFKEKSRSILREWYHRKPYPSTREKRELAAATGLTAIQVSNWFKNRRQRDRIVEFTGSVKGTSSL
;
A
#
# COMPACT_ATOMS: atom_id res chain seq x y z
N MET A 1 -5.79 0.82 -25.35
CA MET A 1 -5.27 -0.55 -25.56
C MET A 1 -6.39 -1.33 -26.22
N THR A 2 -6.15 -1.88 -27.41
CA THR A 2 -7.18 -2.42 -28.30
C THR A 2 -7.90 -3.64 -27.69
N PRO A 3 -9.17 -3.89 -28.05
CA PRO A 3 -10.02 -4.95 -27.50
C PRO A 3 -9.58 -6.39 -27.85
N GLU A 4 -8.43 -6.56 -28.51
CA GLU A 4 -7.85 -7.87 -28.86
C GLU A 4 -7.05 -8.46 -27.70
N LEU A 5 -6.39 -7.63 -26.87
CA LEU A 5 -5.58 -8.12 -25.74
C LEU A 5 -6.41 -8.76 -24.62
N THR A 6 -7.68 -8.35 -24.48
CA THR A 6 -8.62 -8.91 -23.51
C THR A 6 -9.09 -10.31 -23.90
N LYS A 7 -9.12 -10.64 -25.19
CA LYS A 7 -9.48 -11.99 -25.66
C LYS A 7 -8.36 -12.99 -25.41
N ASP A 8 -7.10 -12.57 -25.56
CA ASP A 8 -5.94 -13.43 -25.30
C ASP A 8 -5.80 -13.79 -23.82
N ILE A 9 -6.08 -12.86 -22.91
CA ILE A 9 -6.02 -13.10 -21.46
C ILE A 9 -7.15 -14.05 -21.01
N VAL A 10 -8.36 -13.89 -21.54
CA VAL A 10 -9.49 -14.78 -21.22
C VAL A 10 -9.27 -16.18 -21.83
N CYS A 11 -8.68 -16.26 -23.03
CA CYS A 11 -8.34 -17.53 -23.66
C CYS A 11 -7.22 -18.27 -22.89
N PHE A 12 -6.23 -17.54 -22.37
CA PHE A 12 -5.17 -18.10 -21.52
C PHE A 12 -5.74 -18.66 -20.21
N CYS A 13 -6.75 -18.00 -19.62
CA CYS A 13 -7.45 -18.52 -18.44
C CYS A 13 -8.30 -19.76 -18.74
N PHE A 14 -8.90 -19.88 -19.93
CA PHE A 14 -9.76 -21.03 -20.27
C PHE A 14 -8.95 -22.28 -20.63
N VAL A 15 -7.83 -22.14 -21.33
CA VAL A 15 -6.91 -23.26 -21.64
C VAL A 15 -6.27 -23.83 -20.36
N PHE A 16 -5.96 -22.97 -19.38
CA PHE A 16 -5.33 -23.38 -18.13
C PHE A 16 -6.27 -24.16 -17.19
N VAL A 17 -7.60 -23.97 -17.32
CA VAL A 17 -8.60 -24.71 -16.55
C VAL A 17 -8.83 -26.13 -17.13
N SER A 18 -8.61 -26.34 -18.42
CA SER A 18 -8.82 -27.65 -19.07
C SER A 18 -7.70 -28.66 -18.77
N GLU A 19 -6.46 -28.20 -18.57
CA GLU A 19 -5.32 -29.04 -18.17
C GLU A 19 -5.36 -29.48 -16.69
N PHE A 20 -6.30 -28.98 -15.89
CA PHE A 20 -6.35 -29.19 -14.44
C PHE A 20 -6.88 -30.58 -14.00
N SER A 21 -7.19 -31.47 -14.95
CA SER A 21 -7.79 -32.79 -14.65
C SER A 21 -6.77 -33.94 -14.52
N LYS A 22 -5.46 -33.68 -14.55
CA LYS A 22 -4.44 -34.75 -14.42
C LYS A 22 -3.46 -34.44 -13.28
N GLY A 23 -3.59 -35.21 -12.21
CA GLY A 23 -3.12 -34.86 -10.88
C GLY A 23 -1.60 -34.91 -10.65
N SER A 24 -1.17 -34.06 -9.72
CA SER A 24 -0.04 -34.27 -8.80
C SER A 24 -0.06 -33.17 -7.74
N PHE A 25 0.38 -33.49 -6.52
CA PHE A 25 0.08 -32.73 -5.29
C PHE A 25 1.05 -31.57 -4.97
N VAL A 26 2.05 -31.32 -5.83
CA VAL A 26 3.07 -30.26 -5.66
C VAL A 26 2.70 -28.86 -6.18
N PRO A 27 1.77 -28.65 -7.14
CA PRO A 27 1.53 -27.33 -7.72
C PRO A 27 0.64 -26.44 -6.85
N ARG A 28 0.06 -26.93 -5.73
CA ARG A 28 -0.86 -26.11 -4.90
C ARG A 28 -0.16 -24.91 -4.25
N LEU A 29 1.09 -25.05 -3.80
CA LEU A 29 1.84 -23.94 -3.20
C LEU A 29 2.37 -22.98 -4.27
N LEU A 30 2.80 -23.48 -5.43
CA LEU A 30 3.26 -22.62 -6.53
C LEU A 30 2.08 -21.87 -7.16
N ILE A 31 0.92 -22.51 -7.30
CA ILE A 31 -0.32 -21.87 -7.74
C ILE A 31 -0.82 -20.89 -6.69
N PHE A 32 -0.71 -21.18 -5.39
CA PHE A 32 -1.06 -20.22 -4.34
C PHE A 32 -0.12 -19.01 -4.37
N VAL A 33 1.20 -19.23 -4.48
CA VAL A 33 2.19 -18.16 -4.57
C VAL A 33 2.03 -17.37 -5.86
N LEU A 34 1.77 -18.02 -7.01
CA LEU A 34 1.49 -17.34 -8.27
C LEU A 34 0.14 -16.63 -8.24
N LYS A 35 -0.90 -17.19 -7.60
CA LYS A 35 -2.18 -16.50 -7.39
C LYS A 35 -2.03 -15.32 -6.44
N CYS A 36 -1.21 -15.41 -5.40
CA CYS A 36 -0.90 -14.30 -4.50
C CYS A 36 -0.06 -13.24 -5.20
N ILE A 37 0.97 -13.62 -5.96
CA ILE A 37 1.80 -12.68 -6.73
C ILE A 37 0.97 -12.03 -7.83
N LEU A 38 0.15 -12.80 -8.54
CA LEU A 38 -0.72 -12.29 -9.59
C LEU A 38 -1.86 -11.47 -8.98
N PHE A 39 -2.38 -11.80 -7.80
CA PHE A 39 -3.35 -10.98 -7.06
C PHE A 39 -2.71 -9.69 -6.56
N PHE A 40 -1.50 -9.71 -6.00
CA PHE A 40 -0.79 -8.49 -5.61
C PHE A 40 -0.41 -7.63 -6.81
N ILE A 41 0.03 -8.23 -7.91
CA ILE A 41 0.36 -7.52 -9.15
C ILE A 41 -0.91 -7.01 -9.84
N LEU A 42 -1.98 -7.81 -9.94
CA LEU A 42 -3.27 -7.37 -10.49
C LEU A 42 -3.95 -6.37 -9.58
N HIS A 43 -3.85 -6.48 -8.25
CA HIS A 43 -4.38 -5.50 -7.31
C HIS A 43 -3.58 -4.21 -7.41
N ASP A 44 -2.24 -4.24 -7.40
CA ASP A 44 -1.41 -3.06 -7.66
C ASP A 44 -1.68 -2.48 -9.07
N THR A 45 -1.92 -3.29 -10.10
CA THR A 45 -2.11 -2.83 -11.49
C THR A 45 -3.53 -2.32 -11.73
N VAL A 46 -4.55 -2.97 -11.19
CA VAL A 46 -5.97 -2.56 -11.27
C VAL A 46 -6.21 -1.34 -10.37
N ILE A 47 -5.57 -1.26 -9.20
CA ILE A 47 -5.68 -0.07 -8.33
C ILE A 47 -4.83 1.08 -8.84
N ASN A 48 -3.61 0.84 -9.37
CA ASN A 48 -2.94 1.90 -10.13
C ASN A 48 -3.76 2.27 -11.36
N TYR A 49 -4.45 1.37 -12.03
CA TYR A 49 -5.31 1.73 -13.16
C TYR A 49 -6.53 2.55 -12.72
N ILE A 50 -7.15 2.26 -11.58
CA ILE A 50 -8.27 3.03 -11.02
C ILE A 50 -7.77 4.41 -10.55
N TYR A 51 -6.73 4.49 -9.72
CA TYR A 51 -6.24 5.77 -9.17
C TYR A 51 -5.35 6.59 -10.13
N ARG A 52 -4.69 5.99 -11.13
CA ARG A 52 -3.86 6.70 -12.11
C ARG A 52 -4.67 7.22 -13.30
N LYS A 53 -5.82 6.58 -13.64
CA LYS A 53 -6.74 7.17 -14.62
C LYS A 53 -7.33 8.50 -14.15
N ASP A 54 -7.43 8.72 -12.85
CA ASP A 54 -7.98 9.96 -12.28
C ASP A 54 -6.97 11.14 -12.28
N CYS A 55 -5.69 10.92 -12.58
CA CYS A 55 -4.68 12.00 -12.61
C CYS A 55 -4.43 12.61 -14.00
N ASP A 56 -4.81 11.96 -15.11
CA ASP A 56 -4.47 12.41 -16.47
C ASP A 56 -5.66 13.02 -17.25
N TYR A 57 -6.84 13.21 -16.64
CA TYR A 57 -7.98 13.89 -17.29
C TYR A 57 -8.76 14.77 -16.29
N CYS A 58 -8.13 15.83 -15.79
CA CYS A 58 -8.84 16.98 -15.21
C CYS A 58 -8.96 18.10 -16.25
N GLU A 59 -9.70 17.85 -17.32
CA GLU A 59 -10.40 18.91 -18.05
C GLU A 59 -11.90 18.61 -17.94
N CYS A 60 -12.62 19.41 -17.15
CA CYS A 60 -14.07 19.31 -17.01
C CYS A 60 -14.76 20.34 -17.93
N PRO A 61 -15.32 19.94 -19.08
CA PRO A 61 -16.30 20.76 -19.77
C PRO A 61 -17.72 20.40 -19.29
N HIS A 62 -18.40 21.41 -18.76
CA HIS A 62 -19.86 21.55 -18.57
C HIS A 62 -20.59 20.59 -17.60
N ALA A 63 -21.01 21.19 -16.49
CA ALA A 63 -22.00 20.67 -15.55
C ALA A 63 -23.42 20.69 -16.14
N PRO A 64 -24.28 19.69 -15.86
CA PRO A 64 -25.72 19.88 -15.86
C PRO A 64 -26.20 20.32 -14.48
N HIS A 65 -27.05 21.35 -14.50
CA HIS A 65 -27.73 21.95 -13.36
C HIS A 65 -28.52 20.91 -12.56
N PHE A 66 -28.23 20.81 -11.25
CA PHE A 66 -29.15 20.20 -10.30
C PHE A 66 -30.10 21.28 -9.79
N GLY A 67 -31.39 21.01 -9.94
CA GLY A 67 -32.49 21.95 -9.76
C GLY A 67 -32.50 22.64 -8.40
N THR A 68 -32.53 23.96 -8.48
CA THR A 68 -32.84 24.94 -7.45
C THR A 68 -34.26 24.71 -6.91
N ILE A 69 -34.40 24.21 -5.68
CA ILE A 69 -35.63 24.43 -4.89
C ILE A 69 -35.36 25.69 -4.05
N PHE A 70 -35.74 26.85 -4.56
CA PHE A 70 -35.80 28.10 -3.79
C PHE A 70 -37.26 28.46 -3.56
N SER A 71 -37.61 28.68 -2.30
CA SER A 71 -38.73 29.52 -1.89
C SER A 71 -38.19 30.97 -1.74
N PRO A 72 -38.82 32.00 -2.31
CA PRO A 72 -38.31 33.36 -2.24
C PRO A 72 -38.95 34.07 -1.05
N TYR A 73 -38.26 34.15 0.09
CA TYR A 73 -38.31 35.28 1.04
C TYR A 73 -37.47 34.93 2.28
N ALA A 74 -36.26 35.50 2.40
CA ALA A 74 -35.61 35.87 3.67
C ALA A 74 -34.16 36.32 3.38
N SER A 75 -33.91 37.61 3.57
CA SER A 75 -32.60 38.25 3.56
C SER A 75 -31.89 38.05 4.91
N GLY A 76 -30.77 37.31 4.91
CA GLY A 76 -29.83 37.21 6.04
C GLY A 76 -28.78 36.11 5.79
N PRO A 77 -27.51 36.26 6.22
CA PRO A 77 -26.49 35.23 6.04
C PRO A 77 -26.71 34.12 7.08
N VAL A 78 -27.60 33.19 6.79
CA VAL A 78 -27.74 31.94 7.54
C VAL A 78 -26.72 30.96 7.00
N HIS A 79 -25.69 30.65 7.81
CA HIS A 79 -24.93 29.42 7.66
C HIS A 79 -25.94 28.27 7.85
N ALA A 80 -26.53 27.80 6.76
CA ALA A 80 -27.46 26.68 6.75
C ALA A 80 -26.68 25.41 7.09
N ALA A 81 -26.46 25.19 8.39
CA ALA A 81 -25.98 23.92 8.90
C ALA A 81 -27.05 22.88 8.56
N MET A 82 -26.81 22.10 7.51
CA MET A 82 -27.66 20.99 7.14
C MET A 82 -27.73 20.02 8.33
N ILE A 83 -28.93 19.81 8.86
CA ILE A 83 -29.17 18.85 9.94
C ILE A 83 -29.28 17.48 9.29
N PHE A 84 -28.15 16.85 9.00
CA PHE A 84 -28.11 15.44 8.63
C PHE A 84 -28.11 14.57 9.89
N THR A 85 -28.83 13.45 9.85
CA THR A 85 -28.65 12.41 10.88
C THR A 85 -27.26 11.78 10.71
N ALA A 86 -26.69 11.23 11.78
CA ALA A 86 -25.36 10.66 11.72
C ALA A 86 -25.28 9.43 10.79
N GLU A 87 -26.38 8.67 10.66
CA GLU A 87 -26.52 7.61 9.66
C GLU A 87 -26.52 8.16 8.22
N GLN A 88 -27.20 9.28 7.97
CA GLN A 88 -27.19 9.94 6.65
C GLN A 88 -25.80 10.46 6.31
N VAL A 89 -25.09 11.06 7.26
CA VAL A 89 -23.70 11.51 7.08
C VAL A 89 -22.79 10.32 6.72
N THR A 90 -22.95 9.20 7.42
CA THR A 90 -22.20 7.97 7.17
C THR A 90 -22.46 7.45 5.75
N CYS A 91 -23.73 7.32 5.36
CA CYS A 91 -24.13 6.86 4.03
C CYS A 91 -23.57 7.78 2.92
N VAL A 92 -23.71 9.10 3.06
CA VAL A 92 -23.19 10.07 2.09
C VAL A 92 -21.67 9.97 1.97
N CYS A 93 -20.93 9.83 3.09
CA CYS A 93 -19.48 9.65 3.06
C CYS A 93 -19.08 8.38 2.31
N GLU A 94 -19.76 7.26 2.56
CA GLU A 94 -19.46 5.99 1.90
C GLU A 94 -19.76 6.02 0.39
N VAL A 95 -20.90 6.56 -0.02
CA VAL A 95 -21.29 6.68 -1.43
C VAL A 95 -20.34 7.61 -2.19
N LEU A 96 -19.96 8.74 -1.59
CA LEU A 96 -19.01 9.66 -2.21
C LEU A 96 -17.59 9.10 -2.29
N LEU A 97 -17.16 8.31 -1.29
CA LEU A 97 -15.90 7.57 -1.35
C LEU A 97 -15.91 6.50 -2.44
N GLN A 98 -16.99 5.74 -2.57
CA GLN A 98 -17.12 4.69 -3.60
C GLN A 98 -17.21 5.26 -5.01
N SER A 99 -17.84 6.43 -5.18
CA SER A 99 -17.98 7.09 -6.49
C SER A 99 -16.74 7.89 -6.92
N GLY A 100 -15.71 8.00 -6.07
CA GLY A 100 -14.48 8.73 -6.38
C GLY A 100 -14.63 10.25 -6.45
N CYS A 101 -15.79 10.81 -6.09
CA CYS A 101 -16.07 12.24 -6.15
C CYS A 101 -15.48 13.00 -4.94
N ILE A 102 -14.15 13.02 -4.81
CA ILE A 102 -13.46 13.50 -3.60
C ILE A 102 -13.64 15.02 -3.38
N ASP A 103 -13.77 15.84 -4.42
CA ASP A 103 -14.03 17.29 -4.26
C ASP A 103 -15.42 17.58 -3.66
N ARG A 104 -16.42 16.78 -4.06
CA ARG A 104 -17.77 16.85 -3.50
C ARG A 104 -17.76 16.37 -2.05
N LEU A 105 -17.01 15.31 -1.76
CA LEU A 105 -16.79 14.82 -0.40
C LEU A 105 -16.14 15.89 0.48
N ALA A 106 -15.09 16.56 -0.02
CA ALA A 106 -14.42 17.64 0.70
C ALA A 106 -15.37 18.81 1.00
N SER A 107 -16.23 19.16 0.03
CA SER A 107 -17.24 20.20 0.20
C SER A 107 -18.29 19.80 1.24
N PHE A 108 -18.80 18.58 1.18
CA PHE A 108 -19.73 18.02 2.16
C PHE A 108 -19.15 18.03 3.58
N LEU A 109 -17.91 17.57 3.76
CA LEU A 109 -17.25 17.53 5.07
C LEU A 109 -17.07 18.93 5.69
N ARG A 110 -16.92 19.99 4.88
CA ARG A 110 -16.86 21.38 5.37
C ARG A 110 -18.21 21.91 5.85
N THR A 111 -19.32 21.34 5.36
CA THR A 111 -20.67 21.74 5.78
C THR A 111 -21.13 21.09 7.08
N LEU A 112 -20.41 20.07 7.56
CA LEU A 112 -20.74 19.37 8.79
C LEU A 112 -20.42 20.23 10.02
N PRO A 113 -21.30 20.28 11.03
CA PRO A 113 -21.01 20.93 12.30
C PRO A 113 -19.78 20.31 12.99
N PRO A 114 -18.97 21.09 13.73
CA PRO A 114 -17.98 20.53 14.65
C PRO A 114 -18.72 19.71 15.71
N ALA A 115 -18.44 18.40 15.74
CA ALA A 115 -19.24 17.37 16.40
C ALA A 115 -19.77 17.75 17.81
N SER A 116 -21.09 17.76 17.96
CA SER A 116 -21.79 17.78 19.26
C SER A 116 -21.87 16.34 19.80
N SER A 117 -20.91 15.95 20.64
CA SER A 117 -20.93 14.98 21.76
C SER A 117 -21.86 13.73 21.80
N SER A 118 -22.43 13.20 20.72
CA SER A 118 -23.26 11.97 20.79
C SER A 118 -23.24 11.08 19.55
N SER A 119 -22.07 10.76 19.01
CA SER A 119 -21.95 9.88 17.83
C SER A 119 -21.50 8.46 18.20
N CYS A 120 -22.10 7.46 17.57
CA CYS A 120 -21.72 6.06 17.68
C CYS A 120 -20.31 5.84 17.05
N PRO A 121 -19.53 4.83 17.51
CA PRO A 121 -18.16 4.61 17.00
C PRO A 121 -18.06 4.43 15.48
N GLY A 122 -19.06 3.80 14.84
CA GLY A 122 -19.08 3.57 13.39
C GLY A 122 -19.32 4.83 12.54
N GLU A 123 -20.06 5.80 13.07
CA GLU A 123 -20.34 7.07 12.37
C GLU A 123 -19.08 7.93 12.30
N LEU A 124 -18.32 7.94 13.40
CA LEU A 124 -17.03 8.60 13.46
C LEU A 124 -16.03 7.94 12.49
N GLU A 125 -16.05 6.61 12.37
CA GLU A 125 -15.13 5.89 11.47
C GLU A 125 -15.33 6.26 10.00
N SER A 126 -16.55 6.26 9.48
CA SER A 126 -16.82 6.60 8.07
C SER A 126 -16.50 8.05 7.74
N VAL A 127 -16.75 8.97 8.67
CA VAL A 127 -16.33 10.38 8.54
C VAL A 127 -14.81 10.52 8.59
N LEU A 128 -14.11 9.80 9.48
CA LEU A 128 -12.65 9.82 9.56
C LEU A 128 -12.00 9.25 8.30
N LYS A 129 -12.55 8.16 7.74
CA LYS A 129 -12.11 7.61 6.44
C LYS A 129 -12.27 8.64 5.33
N ALA A 130 -13.41 9.33 5.28
CA ALA A 130 -13.65 10.39 4.30
C ALA A 130 -12.66 11.54 4.45
N LYS A 131 -12.39 11.99 5.68
CA LYS A 131 -11.38 13.01 5.98
C LYS A 131 -9.98 12.57 5.54
N ALA A 132 -9.59 11.32 5.81
CA ALA A 132 -8.31 10.77 5.37
C ALA A 132 -8.18 10.77 3.84
N ALA A 133 -9.21 10.31 3.12
CA ALA A 133 -9.22 10.32 1.66
C ALA A 133 -9.12 11.74 1.07
N VAL A 134 -9.84 12.71 1.65
CA VAL A 134 -9.78 14.12 1.24
C VAL A 134 -8.40 14.72 1.53
N ALA A 135 -7.81 14.44 2.69
CA ALA A 135 -6.46 14.90 3.03
C ALA A 135 -5.42 14.36 2.03
N PHE A 136 -5.52 13.08 1.68
CA PHE A 136 -4.67 12.45 0.66
C PHE A 136 -4.82 13.13 -0.72
N HIS A 137 -6.05 13.34 -1.18
CA HIS A 137 -6.33 13.97 -2.48
C HIS A 137 -5.80 15.41 -2.56
N GLN A 138 -5.88 16.16 -1.47
CA GLN A 138 -5.36 17.53 -1.39
C GLN A 138 -3.82 17.58 -1.21
N GLY A 139 -3.15 16.44 -1.13
CA GLY A 139 -1.71 16.37 -0.86
C GLY A 139 -1.30 16.80 0.56
N ARG A 140 -2.26 16.91 1.48
CA ARG A 140 -2.02 17.24 2.90
C ARG A 140 -1.68 15.97 3.67
N PHE A 141 -0.49 15.43 3.39
CA PHE A 141 -0.07 14.14 3.96
C PHE A 141 0.15 14.19 5.47
N SER A 142 0.56 15.33 6.03
CA SER A 142 0.66 15.53 7.48
C SER A 142 -0.64 15.18 8.21
N ASP A 143 -1.75 15.73 7.73
CA ASP A 143 -3.06 15.56 8.34
C ASP A 143 -3.56 14.12 8.18
N LEU A 144 -3.25 13.50 7.04
CA LEU A 144 -3.50 12.08 6.81
C LEU A 144 -2.78 11.22 7.87
N TYR A 145 -1.49 11.46 8.11
CA TYR A 145 -0.73 10.69 9.09
C TYR A 145 -1.29 10.87 10.50
N THR A 146 -1.56 12.11 10.91
CA THR A 146 -2.17 12.40 12.23
C THR A 146 -3.52 11.70 12.41
N LEU A 147 -4.37 11.68 11.37
CA LEU A 147 -5.66 10.99 11.42
C LEU A 147 -5.48 9.48 11.53
N LEU A 148 -4.58 8.89 10.74
CA LEU A 148 -4.37 7.45 10.73
C LEU A 148 -3.72 6.95 12.01
N GLU A 149 -2.80 7.71 12.62
CA GLU A 149 -2.14 7.35 13.87
C GLU A 149 -3.00 7.63 15.12
N GLY A 150 -3.90 8.61 15.05
CA GLY A 150 -4.65 9.09 16.21
C GLY A 150 -5.93 8.31 16.55
N PHE A 151 -6.53 7.61 15.58
CA PHE A 151 -7.82 6.94 15.77
C PHE A 151 -7.73 5.46 15.41
N PRO A 152 -8.27 4.54 16.24
CA PRO A 152 -8.37 3.13 15.88
C PRO A 152 -9.46 2.92 14.84
N PHE A 153 -9.19 2.08 13.85
CA PHE A 153 -10.11 1.76 12.75
C PHE A 153 -10.52 0.29 12.78
N SER A 154 -11.73 -0.03 12.30
CA SER A 154 -12.16 -1.42 12.15
C SER A 154 -11.41 -2.14 11.01
N PRO A 155 -11.23 -3.47 11.09
CA PRO A 155 -10.55 -4.23 10.04
C PRO A 155 -11.15 -4.07 8.63
N ARG A 156 -12.42 -3.68 8.53
CA ARG A 156 -13.10 -3.45 7.25
C ARG A 156 -12.57 -2.23 6.50
N SER A 157 -12.06 -1.23 7.22
CA SER A 157 -11.53 0.00 6.64
C SER A 157 -10.01 -0.04 6.44
N HIS A 158 -9.32 -0.96 7.11
CA HIS A 158 -7.86 -1.12 7.02
C HIS A 158 -7.33 -1.17 5.59
N PRO A 159 -7.90 -1.93 4.62
CA PRO A 159 -7.33 -2.02 3.28
C PRO A 159 -7.20 -0.67 2.57
N LEU A 160 -8.23 0.19 2.69
CA LEU A 160 -8.22 1.53 2.11
C LEU A 160 -7.19 2.42 2.81
N LEU A 161 -7.16 2.41 4.15
CA LEU A 161 -6.31 3.31 4.93
C LEU A 161 -4.82 2.94 4.81
N GLN A 162 -4.51 1.64 4.79
CA GLN A 162 -3.16 1.13 4.50
C GLN A 162 -2.70 1.56 3.11
N GLN A 163 -3.60 1.53 2.11
CA GLN A 163 -3.29 2.01 0.77
C GLN A 163 -2.95 3.51 0.78
N LEU A 164 -3.77 4.35 1.43
CA LEU A 164 -3.53 5.79 1.52
C LEU A 164 -2.20 6.10 2.20
N TRP A 165 -1.89 5.43 3.31
CA TRP A 165 -0.61 5.54 4.02
C TRP A 165 0.58 5.25 3.11
N LEU A 166 0.55 4.10 2.44
CA LEU A 166 1.64 3.66 1.58
C LEU A 166 1.82 4.57 0.36
N GLN A 167 0.73 4.94 -0.29
CA GLN A 167 0.77 5.82 -1.46
C GLN A 167 1.28 7.21 -1.10
N ALA A 168 0.86 7.77 0.04
CA ALA A 168 1.32 9.09 0.49
C ALA A 168 2.84 9.10 0.64
N HIS A 169 3.39 8.10 1.34
CA HIS A 169 4.84 7.99 1.49
C HIS A 169 5.58 7.67 0.20
N TYR A 170 4.96 6.94 -0.75
CA TYR A 170 5.56 6.74 -2.07
C TYR A 170 5.64 8.06 -2.83
N ILE A 171 4.55 8.84 -2.87
CA ILE A 171 4.51 10.15 -3.55
C ILE A 171 5.56 11.10 -2.95
N GLU A 172 5.65 11.18 -1.61
CA GLU A 172 6.66 12.01 -0.96
C GLU A 172 8.08 11.57 -1.30
N ALA A 173 8.35 10.27 -1.28
CA ALA A 173 9.66 9.73 -1.60
C ALA A 173 10.03 9.85 -3.10
N GLU A 174 9.04 9.83 -4.00
CA GLU A 174 9.21 10.13 -5.42
C GLU A 174 9.53 11.61 -5.65
N ARG A 175 8.78 12.51 -4.98
CA ARG A 175 9.03 13.96 -5.01
C ARG A 175 10.45 14.30 -4.53
N GLN A 176 10.89 13.71 -3.42
CA GLN A 176 12.24 13.91 -2.89
C GLN A 176 13.35 13.41 -3.83
N ARG A 177 13.07 12.38 -4.64
CA ARG A 177 14.07 11.77 -5.54
C ARG A 177 14.02 12.31 -6.97
N GLY A 178 12.96 13.02 -7.34
CA GLY A 178 12.72 13.49 -8.71
C GLY A 178 12.53 12.37 -9.73
N ARG A 179 12.26 11.13 -9.30
CA ARG A 179 12.08 9.96 -10.19
C ARG A 179 11.13 8.94 -9.58
N PRO A 180 10.40 8.16 -10.40
CA PRO A 180 9.49 7.13 -9.91
C PRO A 180 10.21 6.04 -9.11
N LEU A 181 9.54 5.50 -8.09
CA LEU A 181 10.07 4.46 -7.23
C LEU A 181 9.93 3.08 -7.89
N GLY A 182 11.07 2.42 -8.12
CA GLY A 182 11.12 0.99 -8.40
C GLY A 182 10.80 0.14 -7.17
N ALA A 183 10.67 -1.18 -7.37
CA ALA A 183 10.29 -2.14 -6.31
C ALA A 183 11.17 -2.05 -5.05
N VAL A 184 12.49 -1.90 -5.22
CA VAL A 184 13.43 -1.75 -4.10
C VAL A 184 13.21 -0.43 -3.36
N GLY A 185 12.87 0.64 -4.08
CA GLY A 185 12.53 1.93 -3.49
C GLY A 185 11.29 1.82 -2.59
N LYS A 186 10.21 1.25 -3.12
CA LYS A 186 8.96 1.00 -2.35
C LYS A 186 9.20 0.11 -1.14
N TYR A 187 10.05 -0.92 -1.25
CA TYR A 187 10.46 -1.73 -0.10
C TYR A 187 11.16 -0.89 0.99
N ARG A 188 12.09 -0.01 0.62
CA ARG A 188 12.79 0.85 1.59
C ARG A 188 11.83 1.82 2.28
N VAL A 189 10.83 2.35 1.56
CA VAL A 189 9.80 3.23 2.13
C VAL A 189 8.96 2.47 3.17
N ARG A 190 8.42 1.29 2.81
CA ARG A 190 7.64 0.44 3.75
C ARG A 190 8.40 0.10 5.03
N ARG A 191 9.71 -0.08 4.93
CA ARG A 191 10.56 -0.35 6.09
C ARG A 191 10.86 0.88 6.95
N LYS A 192 10.90 2.06 6.32
CA LYS A 192 11.14 3.31 7.03
C LYS A 192 9.87 3.80 7.74
N PHE A 193 8.72 3.57 7.12
CA PHE A 193 7.40 3.99 7.60
C PHE A 193 6.47 2.77 7.65
N PRO A 194 6.58 1.93 8.70
CA PRO A 194 5.67 0.81 8.90
C PRO A 194 4.24 1.30 9.10
N LEU A 195 3.27 0.42 8.86
CA LEU A 195 1.86 0.74 9.10
C LEU A 195 1.61 0.94 10.60
N PRO A 196 0.85 1.98 11.01
CA PRO A 196 0.51 2.17 12.41
C PRO A 196 -0.48 1.09 12.90
N ASN A 197 -0.38 0.74 14.19
CA ASN A 197 -1.20 -0.30 14.83
C ASN A 197 -2.70 0.00 14.85
N THR A 198 -3.08 1.24 14.54
CA THR A 198 -4.47 1.68 14.38
C THR A 198 -5.15 1.15 13.11
N ILE A 199 -4.35 0.83 12.08
CA ILE A 199 -4.80 0.32 10.78
C ILE A 199 -4.16 -1.03 10.42
N TRP A 200 -3.49 -1.67 11.38
CA TRP A 200 -2.76 -2.93 11.20
C TRP A 200 -2.81 -3.75 12.50
N ASP A 201 -3.11 -5.04 12.38
CA ASP A 201 -3.29 -5.99 13.49
C ASP A 201 -1.98 -6.50 14.11
N GLY A 202 -0.83 -6.11 13.54
CA GLY A 202 0.48 -6.36 14.13
C GLY A 202 1.15 -7.66 13.69
N GLU A 203 0.59 -8.40 12.73
CA GLU A 203 1.25 -9.60 12.20
C GLU A 203 2.49 -9.23 11.36
N GLU A 204 3.65 -9.06 12.01
CA GLU A 204 4.89 -8.75 11.32
C GLU A 204 5.36 -9.97 10.50
N THR A 205 5.40 -9.81 9.18
CA THR A 205 6.08 -10.78 8.32
C THR A 205 7.58 -10.67 8.55
N SER A 206 8.15 -11.54 9.40
CA SER A 206 9.59 -11.59 9.60
C SER A 206 10.30 -12.08 8.33
N TYR A 207 10.88 -11.14 7.58
CA TYR A 207 11.68 -11.44 6.39
C TYR A 207 13.08 -11.97 6.71
N CYS A 208 13.44 -12.04 8.00
CA CYS A 208 14.71 -12.62 8.43
C CYS A 208 14.59 -14.14 8.50
N PHE A 209 15.62 -14.85 8.02
CA PHE A 209 15.70 -16.29 8.25
C PHE A 209 15.72 -16.59 9.76
N LYS A 210 15.20 -17.76 10.15
CA LYS A 210 15.25 -18.24 11.53
C LYS A 210 16.69 -18.19 12.07
N GLU A 211 16.85 -17.92 13.36
CA GLU A 211 18.18 -17.73 13.98
C GLU A 211 19.11 -18.91 13.72
N LYS A 212 18.59 -20.14 13.80
CA LYS A 212 19.33 -21.37 13.47
C LYS A 212 19.93 -21.32 12.05
N SER A 213 19.12 -20.99 11.04
CA SER A 213 19.58 -20.86 9.65
C SER A 213 20.61 -19.73 9.50
N ARG A 214 20.42 -18.59 10.20
CA ARG A 214 21.40 -17.48 10.18
C ARG A 214 22.73 -17.87 10.80
N SER A 215 22.72 -18.65 11.89
CA SER A 215 23.92 -19.09 12.58
C SER A 215 24.79 -19.95 11.66
N ILE A 216 24.20 -20.97 11.02
CA ILE A 216 24.87 -21.87 10.08
C ILE A 216 25.51 -21.07 8.92
N LEU A 217 24.77 -20.14 8.32
CA LEU A 217 25.27 -19.29 7.23
C LEU A 217 26.43 -18.39 7.68
N ARG A 218 26.35 -17.82 8.89
CA ARG A 218 27.43 -16.99 9.46
C ARG A 218 28.68 -17.81 9.72
N GLU A 219 28.57 -18.97 10.34
CA GLU A 219 29.70 -19.86 10.63
C GLU A 219 30.41 -20.29 9.34
N TRP A 220 29.63 -20.71 8.32
CA TRP A 220 30.18 -21.05 7.03
C TRP A 220 30.90 -19.88 6.37
N TYR A 221 30.31 -18.69 6.43
CA TYR A 221 30.88 -17.50 5.80
C TYR A 221 32.26 -17.15 6.34
N HIS A 222 32.50 -17.30 7.65
CA HIS A 222 33.82 -17.07 8.25
C HIS A 222 34.89 -18.03 7.71
N ARG A 223 34.50 -19.26 7.36
CA ARG A 223 35.42 -20.26 6.79
C ARG A 223 35.61 -20.08 5.29
N LYS A 224 34.51 -19.90 4.56
CA LYS A 224 34.49 -19.85 3.08
C LYS A 224 33.42 -18.89 2.56
N PRO A 225 33.78 -17.63 2.25
CA PRO A 225 32.84 -16.60 1.76
C PRO A 225 32.27 -16.85 0.35
N TYR A 226 32.85 -17.78 -0.41
CA TYR A 226 32.49 -18.11 -1.79
C TYR A 226 32.18 -19.61 -1.94
N PRO A 227 30.98 -20.07 -1.51
CA PRO A 227 30.58 -21.46 -1.69
C PRO A 227 30.28 -21.77 -3.17
N SER A 228 30.67 -22.96 -3.61
CA SER A 228 30.36 -23.55 -4.92
C SER A 228 28.88 -23.90 -5.05
N THR A 229 28.43 -24.23 -6.27
CA THR A 229 27.03 -24.62 -6.53
C THR A 229 26.60 -25.82 -5.71
N ARG A 230 27.47 -26.81 -5.51
CA ARG A 230 27.22 -27.98 -4.67
C ARG A 230 27.08 -27.60 -3.20
N GLU A 231 28.03 -26.85 -2.66
CA GLU A 231 28.02 -26.41 -1.26
C GLU A 231 26.80 -25.53 -0.95
N LYS A 232 26.34 -24.71 -1.91
CA LYS A 232 25.08 -23.96 -1.76
C LYS A 232 23.86 -24.87 -1.62
N ARG A 233 23.82 -26.02 -2.31
CA ARG A 233 22.73 -27.01 -2.16
C ARG A 233 22.80 -27.71 -0.81
N GLU A 234 23.99 -28.04 -0.34
CA GLU A 234 24.20 -28.63 0.99
C GLU A 234 23.79 -27.66 2.10
N LEU A 235 24.16 -26.38 1.98
CA LEU A 235 23.73 -25.32 2.90
C LEU A 235 22.21 -25.09 2.85
N ALA A 236 21.60 -25.13 1.66
CA ALA A 236 20.16 -25.04 1.50
C ALA A 236 19.45 -26.18 2.25
N ALA A 237 19.91 -27.42 2.09
CA ALA A 237 19.39 -28.58 2.82
C ALA A 237 19.57 -28.44 4.34
N ALA A 238 20.74 -28.01 4.81
CA ALA A 238 21.03 -27.86 6.24
C ALA A 238 20.24 -26.71 6.91
N THR A 239 19.92 -25.65 6.16
CA THR A 239 19.24 -24.46 6.69
C THR A 239 17.73 -24.44 6.47
N GLY A 240 17.20 -25.36 5.65
CA GLY A 240 15.82 -25.35 5.20
C GLY A 240 15.48 -24.19 4.26
N LEU A 241 16.49 -23.56 3.65
CA LEU A 241 16.34 -22.46 2.71
C LEU A 241 16.46 -22.96 1.27
N THR A 242 16.03 -22.16 0.30
CA THR A 242 16.29 -22.47 -1.11
C THR A 242 17.74 -22.13 -1.50
N ALA A 243 18.29 -22.82 -2.49
CA ALA A 243 19.64 -22.51 -3.00
C ALA A 243 19.76 -21.06 -3.50
N ILE A 244 18.66 -20.47 -3.99
CA ILE A 244 18.60 -19.06 -4.39
C ILE A 244 18.70 -18.14 -3.16
N GLN A 245 17.95 -18.42 -2.09
CA GLN A 245 18.04 -17.67 -0.83
C GLN A 245 19.45 -17.71 -0.24
N VAL A 246 20.09 -18.89 -0.23
CA VAL A 246 21.48 -19.03 0.22
C VAL A 246 22.42 -18.22 -0.68
N SER A 247 22.30 -18.34 -2.01
CA SER A 247 23.12 -17.59 -2.96
C SER A 247 23.00 -16.06 -2.75
N ASN A 248 21.77 -15.58 -2.57
CA ASN A 248 21.49 -14.17 -2.29
C ASN A 248 22.05 -13.72 -0.95
N TRP A 249 21.97 -14.55 0.09
CA TRP A 249 22.53 -14.22 1.40
C TRP A 249 24.04 -13.99 1.32
N PHE A 250 24.79 -14.89 0.67
CA PHE A 250 26.23 -14.76 0.50
C PHE A 250 26.60 -13.53 -0.36
N LYS A 251 25.84 -13.27 -1.43
CA LYS A 251 26.01 -12.06 -2.24
C LYS A 251 25.83 -10.79 -1.40
N ASN A 252 24.73 -10.71 -0.65
CA ASN A 252 24.38 -9.56 0.17
C ASN A 252 25.33 -9.37 1.36
N ARG A 253 25.89 -10.46 1.93
CA ARG A 253 26.88 -10.38 3.00
C ARG A 253 28.18 -9.76 2.51
N ARG A 254 28.73 -10.24 1.39
CA ARG A 254 29.94 -9.66 0.78
C ARG A 254 29.76 -8.19 0.38
N GLN A 255 28.58 -7.82 -0.13
CA GLN A 255 28.28 -6.42 -0.44
C GLN A 255 28.32 -5.53 0.81
N ARG A 256 27.82 -6.01 1.95
CA ARG A 256 27.88 -5.27 3.22
C ARG A 256 29.31 -5.11 3.71
N ASP A 257 30.13 -6.17 3.63
CA ASP A 257 31.51 -6.12 4.12
C ASP A 257 32.36 -5.11 3.32
N ARG A 258 32.18 -5.05 1.98
CA ARG A 258 32.83 -4.02 1.14
C ARG A 258 32.45 -2.58 1.50
N ILE A 259 31.18 -2.36 1.89
CA ILE A 259 30.73 -1.02 2.32
C ILE A 259 31.39 -0.65 3.65
N VAL A 260 31.54 -1.60 4.58
CA VAL A 260 32.21 -1.37 5.88
C VAL A 260 33.70 -1.07 5.70
N GLU A 261 34.39 -1.78 4.81
CA GLU A 261 35.79 -1.48 4.47
C GLU A 261 35.95 -0.06 3.91
N PHE A 262 35.05 0.36 3.03
CA PHE A 262 35.07 1.70 2.42
C PHE A 262 34.79 2.81 3.45
N THR A 263 33.81 2.64 4.33
CA THR A 263 33.47 3.66 5.34
C THR A 263 34.42 3.68 6.53
N GLY A 264 35.09 2.56 6.82
CA GLY A 264 36.15 2.48 7.83
C GLY A 264 37.43 3.20 7.43
N SER A 265 37.79 3.18 6.15
CA SER A 265 39.01 3.84 5.64
C SER A 265 38.92 5.38 5.67
N VAL A 266 37.73 5.95 5.47
CA VAL A 266 37.50 7.41 5.49
C VAL A 266 37.67 8.03 6.88
N LYS A 267 37.52 7.25 7.97
CA LYS A 267 37.72 7.75 9.35
C LYS A 267 39.17 7.65 9.85
N GLY A 268 40.11 7.14 9.03
CA GLY A 268 41.50 6.89 9.44
C GLY A 268 42.53 7.95 9.01
N THR A 269 42.12 9.06 8.38
CA THR A 269 43.04 10.10 7.86
C THR A 269 42.68 11.50 8.36
N SER A 270 42.54 11.66 9.68
CA SER A 270 42.43 12.97 10.32
C SER A 270 42.98 12.93 11.74
N SER A 271 44.25 12.52 11.86
CA SER A 271 45.03 12.71 13.08
C SER A 271 46.48 12.36 12.78
N LEU A 272 47.21 13.32 12.22
CA LEU A 272 48.62 13.63 12.48
C LEU A 272 48.82 15.12 12.16
#